data_AF-A0A6V8N090-F1
#
_entry.id   AF-A0A6V8N090-F1
#
_cell.length_a   1.000
_cell.length_b   1.000
_cell.length_c   1.000
_cell.angle_alpha   90.00
_cell.angle_beta   90.00
_cell.angle_gamma   90.00
#
_symmetry.space_group_name_H-M   'P 1'
#
loop_
_entity.id
_entity.type
_entity.pdbx_description
1 polymer ?
#
loop_
_entity_poly.entity_id
_entity_poly.type
_entity_poly.pdbx_seq_one_letter_code
_entity_poly.pdbx_strand_id
1 'polypeptide(L)'
;MAYQRILRTYHSIGPTKFHNLNQRIRNAIMDLSRIPEWFWAAHPKLREEYLGASNKYDVIYHESMLGGRLAIAERERLQEELVGYLDEIASLLEMAAVRNPELLVLSGFDLGKERRAHPRAKKAAANDDDQNSVHA
;
A
#
# COMPACT_ATOMS: atom_id res chain seq x y z
N MET A 1 -2.90 20.35 7.69
CA MET A 1 -3.50 19.15 7.06
C MET A 1 -2.60 17.98 7.36
N ALA A 2 -3.14 16.80 7.69
CA ALA A 2 -2.31 15.60 7.88
C ALA A 2 -1.88 15.11 6.50
N TYR A 3 -0.59 14.85 6.31
CA TYR A 3 -0.09 14.28 5.05
C TYR A 3 -0.49 12.81 5.01
N GLN A 4 -1.36 12.46 4.06
CA GLN A 4 -1.72 11.07 3.81
C GLN A 4 -0.64 10.47 2.91
N ARG A 5 -0.05 9.35 3.33
CA ARG A 5 1.05 8.70 2.62
C ARG A 5 0.64 7.29 2.20
N ILE A 6 1.09 6.85 1.03
CA ILE A 6 0.88 5.48 0.57
C ILE A 6 1.73 4.54 1.41
N LEU A 7 1.09 3.50 1.96
CA LEU A 7 1.78 2.43 2.65
C LEU A 7 2.42 1.50 1.62
N ARG A 8 3.73 1.30 1.78
CA ARG A 8 4.55 0.40 0.96
C ARG A 8 4.46 -1.05 1.47
N THR A 9 3.27 -1.47 1.91
CA THR A 9 3.02 -2.82 2.46
C THR A 9 3.21 -3.91 1.42
N TYR A 10 3.05 -3.58 0.14
CA TYR A 10 3.24 -4.51 -0.98
C TYR A 10 4.65 -5.10 -1.09
N HIS A 11 5.65 -4.53 -0.40
CA HIS A 11 7.01 -5.08 -0.31
C HIS A 11 7.12 -6.36 0.53
N SER A 12 6.20 -6.59 1.47
CA SER A 12 6.33 -7.67 2.47
C SER A 12 5.11 -8.57 2.59
N ILE A 13 4.11 -8.40 1.72
CA ILE A 13 2.91 -9.24 1.73
C ILE A 13 3.08 -10.48 0.84
N GLY A 14 2.45 -11.57 1.25
CA GLY A 14 2.45 -12.82 0.48
C GLY A 14 1.62 -12.74 -0.81
N PRO A 15 1.79 -13.72 -1.72
CA PRO A 15 1.30 -13.65 -3.10
C PRO A 15 -0.21 -13.39 -3.26
N THR A 16 -1.04 -14.05 -2.46
CA THR A 16 -2.51 -13.85 -2.53
C THR A 16 -2.92 -12.43 -2.13
N LYS A 17 -2.30 -11.88 -1.08
CA LYS A 17 -2.57 -10.51 -0.66
C LYS A 17 -2.04 -9.50 -1.68
N PHE A 18 -0.85 -9.78 -2.23
CA PHE A 18 -0.28 -8.97 -3.30
C PHE A 18 -1.18 -8.93 -4.52
N HIS A 19 -1.66 -10.09 -4.99
CA HIS A 19 -2.56 -10.20 -6.12
C HIS A 19 -3.84 -9.38 -5.92
N ASN A 20 -4.50 -9.50 -4.76
CA ASN A 20 -5.72 -8.73 -4.46
C ASN A 20 -5.46 -7.22 -4.45
N LEU A 21 -4.35 -6.78 -3.85
CA LEU A 21 -3.95 -5.38 -3.84
C LEU A 21 -3.67 -4.88 -5.27
N ASN A 22 -2.92 -5.66 -6.05
CA ASN A 22 -2.57 -5.33 -7.42
C ASN A 22 -3.82 -5.20 -8.30
N GLN A 23 -4.79 -6.11 -8.18
CA GLN A 23 -6.06 -6.00 -8.92
C GLN A 23 -6.86 -4.76 -8.54
N ARG A 24 -6.87 -4.40 -7.24
CA ARG A 24 -7.53 -3.17 -6.78
C ARG A 24 -6.89 -1.91 -7.38
N ILE A 25 -5.56 -1.83 -7.40
CA ILE A 25 -4.80 -0.72 -7.97
C ILE A 25 -4.98 -0.68 -9.49
N ARG A 26 -4.84 -1.82 -10.17
CA ARG A 26 -5.08 -1.96 -11.60
C ARG A 26 -6.45 -1.42 -12.01
N ASN A 27 -7.51 -1.84 -11.31
CA ASN A 27 -8.86 -1.37 -11.60
C ASN A 27 -9.00 0.14 -11.39
N ALA A 28 -8.33 0.70 -10.37
CA ALA A 28 -8.31 2.14 -10.15
C ALA A 28 -7.57 2.92 -11.26
N ILE A 29 -6.49 2.35 -11.81
CA ILE A 29 -5.69 2.95 -12.89
C ILE A 29 -6.39 2.85 -14.26
N MET A 30 -7.17 1.79 -14.47
CA MET A 30 -7.99 1.63 -15.69
C MET A 30 -9.21 2.56 -15.68
N ASP A 31 -9.77 2.85 -14.51
CA ASP A 31 -10.92 3.73 -14.33
C ASP A 31 -10.50 5.21 -14.48
N LEU A 32 -10.63 5.74 -15.70
CA LEU A 32 -10.33 7.13 -16.05
C LEU A 32 -11.14 8.17 -15.26
N SER A 33 -12.22 7.76 -14.58
CA SER A 33 -12.98 8.66 -13.71
C SER A 33 -12.29 8.94 -12.38
N ARG A 34 -11.34 8.08 -11.97
CA ARG A 34 -10.66 8.14 -10.67
C ARG A 34 -9.38 8.96 -10.71
N ILE A 35 -8.54 8.68 -11.70
CA ILE A 35 -7.27 9.39 -11.88
C ILE A 35 -7.37 10.16 -13.19
N PRO A 36 -7.35 11.51 -13.14
CA PRO A 36 -7.51 12.34 -14.32
C PRO A 36 -6.48 12.02 -15.43
N GLU A 37 -6.91 12.15 -16.68
CA GLU A 37 -6.07 11.87 -17.85
C GLU A 37 -4.76 12.66 -17.86
N TRP A 38 -4.75 13.91 -17.36
CA TRP A 38 -3.53 14.72 -17.31
C TRP A 38 -2.40 14.07 -16.52
N PHE A 39 -2.70 13.28 -15.50
CA PHE A 39 -1.71 12.57 -14.70
C PHE A 39 -1.04 11.49 -15.55
N TRP A 40 -1.84 10.70 -16.27
CA TRP A 40 -1.33 9.63 -17.13
C TRP A 40 -0.70 10.15 -18.42
N ALA A 41 -1.18 11.26 -18.97
CA ALA A 41 -0.60 11.91 -20.14
C ALA A 41 0.85 12.37 -19.88
N ALA A 42 1.20 12.66 -18.62
CA ALA A 42 2.58 12.96 -18.23
C ALA A 42 3.47 11.70 -18.11
N HIS A 43 2.85 10.51 -17.95
CA HIS A 43 3.53 9.25 -17.71
C HIS A 43 2.90 8.06 -18.49
N PRO A 44 2.74 8.16 -19.83
CA PRO A 44 1.96 7.19 -20.59
C PRO A 44 2.59 5.79 -20.59
N LYS A 45 3.92 5.71 -20.70
CA LYS A 45 4.66 4.44 -20.68
C LYS A 45 4.51 3.70 -19.36
N LEU A 46 4.61 4.41 -18.23
CA LEU A 46 4.47 3.82 -16.90
C LEU A 46 3.12 3.14 -16.73
N ARG A 47 2.05 3.78 -17.20
CA ARG A 47 0.69 3.20 -17.16
C ARG A 47 0.60 1.94 -18.01
N GLU A 48 1.06 1.99 -19.25
CA GLU A 48 0.99 0.86 -20.19
C GLU A 48 1.82 -0.33 -19.69
N GLU A 49 3.05 -0.08 -19.27
CA GLU A 49 3.96 -1.11 -18.75
C GLU A 49 3.40 -1.77 -17.49
N TYR A 50 2.92 -0.97 -16.52
CA TYR A 50 2.28 -1.50 -15.32
C TYR A 50 1.05 -2.36 -15.66
N LEU A 51 0.16 -1.89 -16.55
CA LEU A 51 -1.03 -2.66 -16.94
C LEU A 51 -0.65 -3.96 -17.67
N GLY A 52 0.38 -3.93 -18.51
CA GLY A 52 0.94 -5.11 -19.18
C GLY A 52 1.47 -6.14 -18.18
N ALA A 53 2.36 -5.70 -17.28
CA ALA A 53 2.92 -6.55 -16.22
C ALA A 53 1.84 -7.10 -15.30
N SER A 54 0.85 -6.28 -14.95
CA SER A 54 -0.27 -6.67 -14.08
C SER A 54 -1.16 -7.72 -14.73
N ASN A 55 -1.45 -7.62 -16.03
CA ASN A 55 -2.22 -8.64 -16.75
C ASN A 55 -1.45 -9.96 -16.82
N LYS A 56 -0.14 -9.90 -17.07
CA LYS A 56 0.71 -11.09 -17.08
C LYS A 56 0.76 -11.76 -15.70
N TYR A 57 0.92 -10.97 -14.64
CA TYR A 57 0.93 -11.48 -13.26
C TYR A 57 -0.38 -12.17 -12.87
N ASP A 58 -1.53 -11.67 -13.33
CA ASP A 58 -2.84 -12.29 -13.10
C ASP A 58 -2.89 -13.74 -13.59
N VAL A 59 -2.49 -13.96 -14.85
CA VAL A 59 -2.44 -15.28 -15.48
C VAL A 59 -1.47 -16.20 -14.73
N ILE A 60 -0.23 -15.74 -14.51
CA ILE A 60 0.81 -16.54 -13.86
C ILE A 60 0.46 -16.84 -12.39
N TYR A 61 -0.22 -15.92 -11.69
CA TYR A 61 -0.70 -16.16 -10.34
C TYR A 61 -1.63 -17.37 -10.30
N HIS A 62 -2.63 -17.43 -11.17
CA HIS A 62 -3.56 -18.56 -11.23
C HIS A 62 -2.89 -19.87 -11.64
N GLU A 63 -1.96 -19.84 -12.61
CA GLU A 63 -1.17 -21.02 -12.97
C GLU A 63 -0.31 -21.53 -11.81
N SER A 64 0.30 -20.62 -11.05
CA SER A 64 1.16 -20.97 -9.91
C SER A 64 0.41 -21.66 -8.77
N MET A 65 -0.91 -21.43 -8.65
CA MET A 65 -1.75 -22.08 -7.65
C MET A 65 -1.90 -23.59 -7.89
N LEU A 66 -1.58 -24.07 -9.09
CA LEU A 66 -1.55 -25.49 -9.43
C LEU A 66 -0.24 -26.18 -9.01
N GLY A 67 0.72 -25.45 -8.42
CA GLY A 67 1.92 -26.02 -7.81
C GLY A 67 3.12 -26.20 -8.76
N GLY A 68 3.07 -25.64 -9.98
CA GLY A 68 4.20 -25.70 -10.92
C GLY A 68 5.38 -24.83 -10.46
N ARG A 69 6.56 -25.43 -10.25
CA ARG A 69 7.77 -24.70 -9.80
C ARG A 69 8.16 -23.53 -10.71
N LEU A 70 8.03 -23.71 -12.04
CA LEU A 70 8.33 -22.65 -13.01
C LEU A 70 7.36 -21.47 -12.90
N ALA A 71 6.06 -21.75 -12.75
CA ALA A 71 5.04 -20.71 -12.59
C ALA A 71 5.19 -19.97 -11.25
N ILE A 72 5.61 -20.66 -10.19
CA ILE A 72 5.92 -20.04 -8.89
C ILE A 72 7.10 -19.07 -9.02
N ALA A 73 8.18 -19.48 -9.68
CA ALA A 73 9.35 -18.63 -9.88
C ALA A 73 9.04 -17.41 -10.76
N GLU A 74 8.28 -17.58 -11.86
CA GLU A 74 7.87 -16.46 -12.70
C GLU A 74 6.90 -15.51 -11.97
N ARG A 75 6.02 -16.03 -11.12
CA ARG A 75 5.17 -15.19 -10.25
C ARG A 75 6.02 -14.32 -9.34
N GLU A 76 7.02 -14.89 -8.69
CA GLU A 76 7.91 -14.16 -7.77
C GLU A 76 8.69 -13.07 -8.52
N ARG A 77 9.26 -13.39 -9.68
CA ARG A 77 9.93 -12.41 -10.54
C ARG A 77 9.01 -11.27 -10.98
N LEU A 78 7.79 -11.59 -11.41
CA LEU A 78 6.79 -10.59 -11.81
C LEU A 78 6.28 -9.77 -10.63
N GLN A 79 6.20 -10.35 -9.44
CA GLN A 79 5.85 -9.62 -8.23
C GLN A 79 6.90 -8.56 -7.92
N GLU A 80 8.19 -8.89 -8.01
CA GLU A 80 9.29 -7.92 -7.84
C GLU A 80 9.25 -6.80 -8.88
N GLU A 81 9.00 -7.14 -10.14
CA GLU A 81 8.82 -6.18 -11.23
C GLU A 81 7.66 -5.21 -10.95
N LEU A 82 6.51 -5.75 -10.53
CA LEU A 82 5.34 -4.95 -10.15
C LEU A 82 5.58 -4.09 -8.92
N VAL A 83 6.35 -4.55 -7.93
CA VAL A 83 6.73 -3.73 -6.78
C VAL A 83 7.46 -2.47 -7.24
N GLY A 84 8.35 -2.58 -8.23
CA GLY A 84 9.05 -1.43 -8.83
C GLY A 84 8.08 -0.42 -9.46
N TYR A 85 7.15 -0.89 -10.29
CA TYR A 85 6.13 -0.02 -10.89
C TYR A 85 5.21 0.63 -9.86
N LEU A 86 4.77 -0.14 -8.85
CA LEU A 86 3.97 0.38 -7.75
C LEU A 86 4.74 1.45 -6.98
N ASP A 87 6.05 1.30 -6.84
CA ASP A 87 6.87 2.29 -6.15
C ASP A 87 6.95 3.64 -6.87
N GLU A 88 7.11 3.59 -8.19
CA GLU A 88 7.13 4.77 -9.03
C GLU A 88 5.75 5.45 -9.06
N ILE A 89 4.69 4.69 -9.32
CA ILE A 89 3.30 5.19 -9.33
C ILE A 89 2.95 5.86 -8.00
N ALA A 90 3.26 5.20 -6.88
CA ALA A 90 2.95 5.74 -5.57
C ALA A 90 3.72 7.05 -5.29
N SER A 91 4.96 7.16 -5.73
CA SER A 91 5.75 8.39 -5.56
C SER A 91 5.18 9.55 -6.40
N LEU A 92 4.77 9.28 -7.64
CA LEU A 92 4.13 10.28 -8.52
C LEU A 92 2.77 10.72 -7.98
N LEU A 93 1.96 9.79 -7.47
CA LEU A 93 0.69 10.10 -6.82
C LEU A 93 0.88 10.96 -5.57
N GLU A 94 1.86 10.64 -4.72
CA GLU A 94 2.20 11.44 -3.54
C GLU A 94 2.62 12.87 -3.91
N MET A 95 3.38 13.04 -5.00
CA MET A 95 3.73 14.37 -5.52
C MET A 95 2.51 15.13 -6.06
N ALA A 96 1.65 14.47 -6.84
CA ALA A 96 0.44 15.07 -7.38
C ALA A 96 -0.59 15.42 -6.28
N ALA A 97 -0.60 14.65 -5.19
CA ALA A 97 -1.49 14.83 -4.06
C ALA A 97 -1.26 16.13 -3.28
N VAL A 98 -0.11 16.78 -3.44
CA VAL A 98 0.14 18.13 -2.90
C VAL A 98 -0.90 19.13 -3.40
N ARG A 99 -1.38 18.97 -4.65
CA ARG A 99 -2.39 19.82 -5.26
C ARG A 99 -3.77 19.17 -5.30
N ASN A 100 -3.82 17.84 -5.41
CA ASN A 100 -5.06 17.07 -5.51
C ASN A 100 -5.06 15.86 -4.56
N PRO A 101 -5.30 16.05 -3.25
CA PRO A 101 -5.21 14.99 -2.25
C PRO A 101 -6.10 13.77 -2.53
N GLU A 102 -7.25 13.98 -3.19
CA GLU A 102 -8.22 12.93 -3.56
C GLU A 102 -7.59 11.84 -4.45
N LEU A 103 -6.51 12.15 -5.19
CA LEU A 103 -5.81 11.16 -6.02
C LEU A 103 -5.31 9.96 -5.19
N LEU A 104 -4.89 10.19 -3.95
CA LEU A 104 -4.44 9.10 -3.07
C LEU A 104 -5.60 8.18 -2.69
N VAL A 105 -6.76 8.75 -2.38
CA VAL A 105 -7.96 7.98 -1.98
C VAL A 105 -8.48 7.15 -3.15
N LEU A 106 -8.42 7.71 -4.36
CA LEU A 106 -8.93 7.08 -5.58
C LEU A 106 -7.97 6.04 -6.17
N SER A 107 -6.70 6.05 -5.77
CA SER A 107 -5.63 5.20 -6.33
C SER A 107 -5.71 3.71 -6.01
N GLY A 108 -6.51 3.32 -5.01
CA GLY A 108 -6.59 1.92 -4.56
C GLY A 108 -5.40 1.44 -3.71
N PHE A 109 -4.42 2.30 -3.41
CA PHE A 109 -3.36 2.00 -2.45
C PHE A 109 -3.87 1.99 -1.01
N ASP A 110 -3.19 1.23 -0.15
CA ASP A 110 -3.39 1.36 1.30
C ASP A 110 -2.76 2.67 1.78
N LEU A 111 -3.50 3.44 2.58
CA LEU A 111 -3.07 4.76 3.05
C LEU A 111 -2.78 4.74 4.55
N GLY A 112 -1.64 5.31 4.92
CA GLY A 112 -1.27 5.52 6.31
C GLY A 112 -2.00 6.76 6.83
N LYS A 113 -2.78 6.60 7.90
CA LYS A 113 -3.18 7.76 8.69
C LYS A 113 -1.98 8.13 9.56
N GLU A 114 -1.42 9.32 9.35
CA GLU A 114 -0.47 9.90 10.31
C GLU A 114 -1.22 10.14 11.62
N ARG A 115 -1.25 9.14 12.50
CA ARG A 115 -1.68 9.33 13.88
C ARG A 115 -0.62 10.23 14.50
N ARG A 116 -0.94 11.51 14.71
CA ARG A 116 -0.29 12.31 15.75
C ARG A 116 -0.40 11.52 17.05
N ALA A 117 0.65 10.76 17.38
CA ALA A 117 0.77 10.13 18.66
C ALA A 117 0.90 11.27 19.67
N HIS A 118 -0.18 11.60 20.38
CA HIS A 118 -0.05 12.29 21.65
C HIS A 118 0.65 11.29 22.59
N PRO A 119 1.88 11.55 23.07
CA PRO A 119 2.40 10.77 24.17
C PRO A 119 1.55 11.15 25.37
N ARG A 120 0.58 10.30 25.73
CA ARG A 120 -0.09 10.43 27.02
C ARG A 120 0.93 9.95 28.04
N ALA A 121 1.75 10.89 28.51
CA ALA A 121 2.71 10.70 29.58
C ALA A 121 1.99 10.03 30.76
N LYS A 122 2.35 8.77 31.03
CA LYS A 122 1.93 8.08 32.22
C LYS A 122 2.83 8.60 33.34
N LYS A 123 2.39 9.66 34.04
CA LYS A 123 2.95 10.00 35.35
C LYS A 123 2.64 8.83 36.27
N ALA A 124 3.62 7.96 36.51
CA ALA A 124 3.63 7.13 37.69
C ALA A 124 4.00 8.07 38.85
N ALA A 125 3.01 8.51 39.61
CA ALA A 125 3.25 9.04 40.93
C ALA A 125 3.55 7.84 41.83
N ALA A 126 4.81 7.71 42.23
CA ALA A 126 5.16 6.99 43.44
C ALA A 126 4.51 7.71 44.63
N ASN A 127 3.94 6.93 45.55
CA ASN A 127 3.92 7.22 46.97
C ASN A 127 3.73 5.85 47.65
N ASP A 128 4.85 5.30 48.09
CA ASP A 128 4.90 4.57 49.36
C ASP A 128 4.49 5.56 50.46
N ASP A 129 3.57 5.17 51.33
CA ASP A 129 3.82 5.33 52.76
C ASP A 129 2.94 4.38 53.58
N ASP A 130 3.60 3.92 54.63
CA ASP A 130 3.37 2.79 55.50
C ASP A 130 2.38 3.12 56.65
N GLN A 131 1.89 2.05 57.29
CA GLN A 131 1.38 1.95 58.68
C GLN A 131 -0.11 2.16 59.05
N ASN A 132 -0.65 1.04 59.58
CA ASN A 132 -1.35 0.88 60.88
C ASN A 132 -2.88 0.68 60.88
N SER A 133 -3.34 -0.55 61.15
CA SER A 133 -3.87 -0.92 62.48
C SER A 133 -4.66 -2.22 62.41
N VAL A 134 -4.31 -3.11 63.32
CA VAL A 134 -4.95 -4.39 63.65
C VAL A 134 -6.26 -4.12 64.38
N HIS A 135 -7.35 -4.80 64.01
CA HIS A 135 -8.42 -5.18 64.93
C HIS A 135 -9.34 -6.25 64.30
N ALA A 136 -9.23 -7.48 64.79
CA ALA A 136 -10.33 -8.39 65.13
C ALA A 136 -9.75 -9.60 65.88
#